data_AF-A0A8C6JUZ4-F1
#
_entry.id   AF-A0A8C6JUZ4-F1
#
_cell.length_a   1.000
_cell.length_b   1.000
_cell.length_c   1.000
_cell.angle_alpha   90.00
_cell.angle_beta   90.00
_cell.angle_gamma   90.00
#
_symmetry.space_group_name_H-M   'P 1'
#
loop_
_entity.id
_entity.type
_entity.pdbx_description
1 polymer ?
#
loop_
_entity_poly.entity_id
_entity_poly.type
_entity_poly.pdbx_seq_one_letter_code
_entity_poly.pdbx_strand_id
1 'polypeptide(L)'
;MDALFLPGDTKELKQEDLVLKKTESSEKTPEILTRPTDHVFTNYQTTSSQYNAVVGGLPTTCCPVRGVPSIRSDLPPPRIRRLGDRTNYGDDGSAYALLFPSVFSQKGVYEKDFFKTRPKAEIAGILRNIGMNISDERFEEIWKQASMKHQKEEFCVESIKNILDKIHASHRETGC
;
A
#
# COMPACT_ATOMS: atom_id res chain seq x y z
N MET A 1 -48.73 -70.23 24.95
CA MET A 1 -47.45 -70.95 25.07
C MET A 1 -46.67 -70.71 23.80
N ASP A 2 -45.54 -70.04 23.67
CA ASP A 2 -44.70 -69.16 24.49
C ASP A 2 -43.75 -68.46 23.47
N ALA A 3 -43.55 -67.14 23.53
CA ALA A 3 -42.29 -66.43 23.86
C ALA A 3 -41.04 -66.84 23.01
N LEU A 4 -40.23 -65.98 22.38
CA LEU A 4 -39.34 -64.89 22.87
C LEU A 4 -38.69 -64.20 21.62
N PHE A 5 -38.63 -62.86 21.46
CA PHE A 5 -37.64 -61.85 21.93
C PHE A 5 -36.41 -61.57 21.02
N LEU A 6 -36.48 -60.45 20.24
CA LEU A 6 -35.48 -59.42 19.78
C LEU A 6 -34.06 -59.77 19.21
N PRO A 7 -33.29 -58.81 18.62
CA PRO A 7 -33.60 -57.68 17.72
C PRO A 7 -32.61 -57.56 16.51
N GLY A 8 -32.87 -56.61 15.59
CA GLY A 8 -31.93 -56.22 14.53
C GLY A 8 -30.86 -55.23 15.01
N ASP A 9 -29.64 -55.40 14.52
CA ASP A 9 -28.45 -54.61 14.85
C ASP A 9 -28.56 -53.15 14.37
N THR A 10 -29.03 -52.25 15.24
CA THR A 10 -28.69 -50.83 15.14
C THR A 10 -27.29 -50.63 15.75
N LYS A 11 -26.27 -50.44 14.90
CA LYS A 11 -24.94 -50.03 15.36
C LYS A 11 -25.05 -48.62 15.93
N GLU A 12 -24.98 -48.51 17.25
CA GLU A 12 -24.90 -47.23 17.96
C GLU A 12 -23.57 -46.52 17.61
N LEU A 13 -23.66 -45.23 17.28
CA LEU A 13 -22.49 -44.37 17.11
C LEU A 13 -21.80 -44.23 18.46
N LYS A 14 -20.51 -44.59 18.53
CA LYS A 14 -19.74 -44.52 19.77
C LYS A 14 -19.32 -43.08 20.04
N GLN A 15 -19.19 -42.74 21.31
CA GLN A 15 -18.89 -41.40 21.79
C GLN A 15 -17.51 -40.86 21.34
N GLU A 16 -16.65 -41.76 20.84
CA GLU A 16 -15.34 -41.48 20.25
C GLU A 16 -15.39 -40.84 18.84
N ASP A 17 -16.52 -40.91 18.13
CA ASP A 17 -16.66 -40.41 16.74
C ASP A 17 -17.22 -38.96 16.66
N LEU A 18 -17.21 -38.23 17.79
CA LEU A 18 -17.82 -36.90 17.92
C LEU A 18 -16.75 -35.81 18.11
N VAL A 19 -16.63 -34.91 17.14
CA VAL A 19 -15.69 -33.77 17.19
C VAL A 19 -16.41 -32.49 17.65
N LEU A 20 -15.79 -31.75 18.57
CA LEU A 20 -16.29 -30.47 19.10
C LEU A 20 -16.17 -29.36 18.04
N LYS A 21 -17.28 -28.66 17.77
CA LYS A 21 -17.36 -27.67 16.68
C LYS A 21 -16.69 -26.32 17.01
N LYS A 22 -16.42 -26.01 18.29
CA LYS A 22 -15.56 -24.91 18.78
C LYS A 22 -15.46 -24.91 20.31
N THR A 23 -14.42 -24.27 20.85
CA THR A 23 -13.95 -24.29 22.26
C THR A 23 -14.97 -23.90 23.35
N GLU A 24 -16.16 -23.36 23.02
CA GLU A 24 -17.11 -22.86 24.03
C GLU A 24 -18.59 -23.27 23.81
N SER A 25 -18.88 -24.43 23.19
CA SER A 25 -20.26 -24.96 23.10
C SER A 25 -20.32 -26.48 23.27
N SER A 26 -21.36 -26.96 23.98
CA SER A 26 -21.61 -28.38 24.30
C SER A 26 -22.42 -29.13 23.21
N GLU A 27 -22.51 -28.62 21.99
CA GLU A 27 -23.12 -29.35 20.87
C GLU A 27 -22.09 -30.23 20.14
N LYS A 28 -22.34 -31.54 20.11
CA LYS A 28 -21.53 -32.53 19.39
C LYS A 28 -22.15 -32.81 18.03
N THR A 29 -21.37 -32.65 16.95
CA THR A 29 -21.79 -33.01 15.59
C THR A 29 -21.02 -34.26 15.15
N PRO A 30 -21.64 -35.23 14.46
CA PRO A 30 -20.91 -36.36 13.88
C PRO A 30 -19.84 -35.89 12.91
N GLU A 31 -18.67 -36.53 12.96
CA GLU A 31 -17.54 -36.21 12.08
C GLU A 31 -17.95 -36.34 10.61
N ILE A 32 -17.80 -35.25 9.85
CA ILE A 32 -18.11 -35.25 8.43
C ILE A 32 -17.03 -36.07 7.74
N LEU A 33 -17.42 -37.18 7.11
CA LEU A 33 -16.51 -38.01 6.32
C LEU A 33 -15.90 -37.16 5.19
N THR A 34 -14.62 -36.82 5.33
CA THR A 34 -13.84 -36.17 4.27
C THR A 34 -13.51 -37.18 3.19
N ARG A 35 -13.71 -36.82 1.93
CA ARG A 35 -13.26 -37.67 0.83
C ARG A 35 -11.73 -37.65 0.76
N PRO A 36 -11.10 -38.75 0.33
CA PRO A 36 -9.67 -38.75 0.02
C PRO A 36 -9.26 -37.71 -1.02
N THR A 37 -10.18 -37.09 -1.77
CA THR A 37 -9.85 -36.00 -2.70
C THR A 37 -9.98 -34.59 -2.09
N ASP A 38 -10.59 -34.44 -0.92
CA ASP A 38 -10.79 -33.11 -0.30
C ASP A 38 -9.45 -32.49 0.15
N HIS A 39 -8.46 -33.32 0.51
CA HIS A 39 -7.09 -32.86 0.78
C HIS A 39 -6.30 -32.49 -0.50
N VAL A 40 -6.77 -32.92 -1.68
CA VAL A 40 -6.07 -32.66 -2.94
C VAL A 40 -6.34 -31.22 -3.39
N PHE A 41 -7.54 -30.70 -3.12
CA PHE A 41 -7.90 -29.30 -3.42
C PHE A 41 -7.08 -28.28 -2.63
N THR A 42 -6.65 -28.61 -1.40
CA THR A 42 -5.80 -27.70 -0.61
C THR A 42 -4.35 -27.71 -1.05
N ASN A 43 -3.88 -28.79 -1.70
CA ASN A 43 -2.48 -28.97 -2.09
C ASN A 43 -2.21 -28.75 -3.58
N TYR A 44 -3.24 -28.69 -4.42
CA TYR A 44 -3.09 -28.43 -5.85
C TYR A 44 -2.97 -26.92 -6.11
N GLN A 45 -1.76 -26.39 -5.89
CA GLN A 45 -1.41 -25.03 -6.27
C GLN A 45 -0.50 -25.06 -7.51
N THR A 46 -1.00 -24.58 -8.64
CA THR A 46 -0.16 -24.43 -9.84
C THR A 46 0.83 -23.29 -9.65
N THR A 47 2.00 -23.37 -10.27
CA THR A 47 2.96 -22.26 -10.26
C THR A 47 2.32 -20.97 -10.79
N SER A 48 1.44 -21.08 -11.79
CA SER A 48 0.68 -19.95 -12.32
C SER A 48 -0.23 -19.26 -11.31
N SER A 49 -0.83 -19.98 -10.35
CA SER A 49 -1.67 -19.37 -9.32
C SER A 49 -0.84 -18.66 -8.24
N GLN A 50 0.42 -19.08 -8.02
CA GLN A 50 1.37 -18.36 -7.16
C GLN A 50 1.87 -17.06 -7.80
N TYR A 51 2.06 -17.04 -9.13
CA TYR A 51 2.51 -15.84 -9.84
C TYR A 51 1.41 -14.77 -10.01
N ASN A 52 0.14 -15.17 -10.15
CA ASN A 52 -1.00 -14.26 -10.37
C ASN A 52 -1.80 -13.91 -9.11
N ALA A 53 -1.35 -14.30 -7.92
CA ALA A 53 -2.04 -13.96 -6.68
C ALA A 53 -1.90 -12.46 -6.38
N VAL A 54 -3.03 -11.74 -6.36
CA VAL A 54 -3.14 -10.30 -6.02
C VAL A 54 -2.59 -10.03 -4.60
N VAL A 55 -2.55 -11.03 -3.74
CA VAL A 55 -1.98 -10.98 -2.39
C VAL A 55 -1.11 -12.22 -2.17
N GLY A 56 0.15 -12.03 -1.75
CA GLY A 56 1.06 -13.14 -1.39
C GLY A 56 1.94 -13.68 -2.53
N GLY A 57 2.15 -12.91 -3.60
CA GLY A 57 3.17 -13.22 -4.61
C GLY A 57 4.57 -13.41 -3.99
N LEU A 58 5.43 -14.18 -4.67
CA LEU A 58 6.80 -14.41 -4.21
C LEU A 58 7.52 -13.08 -3.94
N PRO A 59 8.24 -12.94 -2.81
CA PRO A 59 8.95 -11.70 -2.51
C PRO A 59 9.98 -11.45 -3.60
N THR A 60 9.78 -10.37 -4.36
CA THR A 60 10.67 -9.96 -5.46
C THR A 60 11.94 -9.24 -4.95
N THR A 61 12.19 -9.30 -3.64
CA THR A 61 13.31 -8.61 -2.98
C THR A 61 14.66 -9.26 -3.29
N CYS A 62 14.70 -10.56 -3.58
CA CYS A 62 15.92 -11.30 -3.89
C CYS A 62 16.14 -11.55 -5.38
N CYS A 63 15.11 -11.38 -6.22
CA CYS A 63 15.16 -11.69 -7.65
C CYS A 63 14.47 -10.60 -8.48
N PRO A 64 15.10 -10.06 -9.54
CA PRO A 64 14.45 -9.12 -10.44
C PRO A 64 13.29 -9.82 -11.17
N VAL A 65 12.13 -9.16 -11.19
CA VAL A 65 10.96 -9.64 -11.95
C VAL A 65 11.29 -9.65 -13.43
N ARG A 66 11.18 -10.81 -14.08
CA ARG A 66 11.39 -10.93 -15.52
C ARG A 66 10.08 -10.66 -16.25
N GLY A 67 9.90 -9.42 -16.68
CA GLY A 67 8.73 -8.95 -17.41
C GLY A 67 8.79 -7.45 -17.68
N VAL A 68 7.88 -6.94 -18.50
CA VAL A 68 7.72 -5.50 -18.74
C VAL A 68 6.61 -4.99 -17.81
N PRO A 69 6.89 -4.05 -16.88
CA PRO A 69 5.85 -3.53 -16.00
C PRO A 69 4.84 -2.69 -16.77
N SER A 70 3.59 -2.67 -16.30
CA SER A 70 2.52 -1.86 -16.91
C SER A 70 2.80 -0.36 -16.84
N ILE A 71 3.49 0.07 -15.77
CA ILE A 71 4.02 1.43 -15.62
C ILE A 71 5.54 1.34 -15.81
N ARG A 72 6.07 1.98 -16.85
CA ARG A 72 7.49 1.95 -17.24
C ARG A 72 8.33 2.93 -16.42
N SER A 73 8.24 2.83 -15.10
CA SER A 73 9.07 3.63 -14.18
C SER A 73 10.56 3.26 -14.23
N ASP A 74 10.89 2.13 -14.86
CA ASP A 74 12.26 1.71 -15.21
C ASP A 74 12.90 2.61 -16.27
N LEU A 75 12.09 3.31 -17.08
CA LEU A 75 12.56 4.21 -18.12
C LEU A 75 12.33 5.68 -17.73
N PRO A 76 13.29 6.58 -18.00
CA PRO A 76 13.02 8.00 -17.86
C PRO A 76 11.98 8.45 -18.90
N PRO A 77 11.01 9.31 -18.51
CA PRO A 77 10.09 9.90 -19.47
C PRO A 77 10.84 10.66 -20.58
N PRO A 78 10.44 10.53 -21.85
CA PRO A 78 11.11 11.21 -22.95
C PRO A 78 10.90 12.73 -22.85
N ARG A 79 11.95 13.51 -23.16
CA ARG A 79 11.90 14.98 -23.13
C ARG A 79 10.83 15.57 -24.04
N ILE A 80 10.62 14.95 -25.20
CA ILE A 80 9.56 15.30 -26.15
C ILE A 80 8.79 14.00 -26.42
N ARG A 81 7.54 13.95 -25.95
CA ARG A 81 6.66 12.80 -26.19
C ARG A 81 6.15 12.82 -27.63
N ARG A 82 6.12 11.64 -28.26
CA ARG A 82 5.50 11.47 -29.58
C ARG A 82 3.97 11.44 -29.40
N LEU A 83 3.22 11.93 -30.39
CA LEU A 83 1.75 11.93 -30.34
C LEU A 83 1.13 10.52 -30.20
N GLY A 84 1.78 9.51 -30.77
CA GLY A 84 1.35 8.11 -30.70
C GLY A 84 1.92 7.33 -29.52
N ASP A 85 2.62 7.99 -28.59
CA ASP A 85 3.14 7.32 -27.42
C ASP A 85 2.01 7.00 -26.44
N ARG A 86 1.88 5.71 -26.08
CA ARG A 86 0.84 5.19 -25.19
C ARG A 86 1.43 4.67 -23.87
N THR A 87 2.74 4.83 -23.69
CA THR A 87 3.46 4.27 -22.55
C THR A 87 3.35 5.21 -21.34
N ASN A 88 2.91 4.68 -20.20
CA ASN A 88 2.94 5.43 -18.95
C ASN A 88 4.31 5.25 -18.27
N TYR A 89 5.05 6.35 -18.09
CA TYR A 89 6.38 6.36 -17.48
C TYR A 89 6.35 6.62 -15.96
N GLY A 90 5.16 6.70 -15.37
CA GLY A 90 4.97 7.00 -13.95
C GLY A 90 4.97 8.50 -13.62
N ASP A 91 4.94 9.37 -14.62
CA ASP A 91 4.85 10.83 -14.45
C ASP A 91 3.47 11.41 -14.83
N ASP A 92 2.51 10.54 -15.16
CA ASP A 92 1.11 10.87 -15.40
C ASP A 92 0.31 10.90 -14.07
N GLY A 93 -0.69 11.79 -13.98
CA GLY A 93 -1.54 11.92 -12.79
C GLY A 93 -2.65 10.87 -12.70
N SER A 94 -3.27 10.76 -11.52
CA SER A 94 -4.45 9.92 -11.31
C SER A 94 -5.65 10.40 -12.14
N ALA A 95 -6.58 9.50 -12.46
CA ALA A 95 -7.84 9.83 -13.14
C ALA A 95 -8.64 10.90 -12.38
N TYR A 96 -8.54 10.92 -11.04
CA TYR A 96 -9.15 11.95 -10.21
C TYR A 96 -8.62 13.35 -10.53
N ALA A 97 -7.32 13.50 -10.73
CA ALA A 97 -6.69 14.79 -11.06
C ALA A 97 -7.10 15.31 -12.45
N LEU A 98 -7.56 14.43 -13.35
CA LEU A 98 -8.11 14.81 -14.66
C LEU A 98 -9.56 15.30 -14.54
N LEU A 99 -10.38 14.64 -13.72
CA LEU A 99 -11.78 15.03 -13.49
C LEU A 99 -11.87 16.32 -12.65
N PHE A 100 -10.98 16.46 -11.68
CA PHE A 100 -10.97 17.57 -10.72
C PHE A 100 -9.57 18.21 -10.69
N PRO A 101 -9.22 19.04 -11.69
CA PRO A 101 -7.89 19.63 -11.76
C PRO A 101 -7.66 20.63 -10.63
N SER A 102 -6.51 20.51 -9.96
CA SER A 102 -6.10 21.45 -8.92
C SER A 102 -5.77 22.83 -9.50
N VAL A 103 -5.77 23.87 -8.65
CA VAL A 103 -5.34 25.23 -9.03
C VAL A 103 -3.91 25.22 -9.58
N PHE A 104 -3.05 24.35 -9.05
CA PHE A 104 -1.68 24.17 -9.52
C PHE A 104 -1.63 23.54 -10.92
N SER A 105 -2.45 22.53 -11.17
CA SER A 105 -2.55 21.87 -12.46
C SER A 105 -3.04 22.83 -13.56
N GLN A 106 -3.94 23.75 -13.22
CA GLN A 106 -4.37 24.83 -14.14
C GLN A 106 -3.23 25.78 -14.53
N LYS A 107 -2.19 25.87 -13.69
CA LYS A 107 -0.96 26.65 -13.95
C LYS A 107 0.18 25.79 -14.48
N GLY A 108 -0.07 24.52 -14.81
CA GLY A 108 0.92 23.59 -15.33
C GLY A 108 1.91 23.07 -14.28
N VAL A 109 1.57 23.19 -12.99
CA VAL A 109 2.36 22.63 -11.88
C VAL A 109 1.73 21.31 -11.44
N TYR A 110 2.51 20.24 -11.47
CA TYR A 110 2.05 18.88 -11.19
C TYR A 110 2.67 18.33 -9.91
N GLU A 111 2.14 17.20 -9.42
CA GLU A 111 2.60 16.54 -8.17
C GLU A 111 4.11 16.32 -8.13
N LYS A 112 4.71 15.87 -9.25
CA LYS A 112 6.15 15.68 -9.39
C LYS A 112 6.97 16.95 -9.10
N ASP A 113 6.44 18.13 -9.38
CA ASP A 113 7.15 19.39 -9.21
C ASP A 113 7.28 19.80 -7.73
N PHE A 114 6.38 19.31 -6.87
CA PHE A 114 6.42 19.50 -5.42
C PHE A 114 7.45 18.57 -4.76
N PHE A 115 7.62 17.37 -5.30
CA PHE A 115 8.57 16.35 -4.80
C PHE A 115 9.96 16.43 -5.45
N LYS A 116 10.12 17.24 -6.49
CA LYS A 116 11.43 17.49 -7.11
C LYS A 116 12.39 18.11 -6.09
N THR A 117 13.58 17.50 -5.95
CA THR A 117 14.64 18.07 -5.12
C THR A 117 15.22 19.31 -5.77
N ARG A 118 15.45 20.33 -4.96
CA ARG A 118 15.96 21.64 -5.37
C ARG A 118 17.01 22.11 -4.37
N PRO A 119 18.00 22.90 -4.82
CA PRO A 119 18.95 23.52 -3.93
C PRO A 119 18.27 24.58 -3.06
N LYS A 120 18.92 24.88 -1.94
CA LYS A 120 18.43 25.82 -0.93
C LYS A 120 18.02 27.18 -1.47
N ALA A 121 18.86 27.77 -2.33
CA ALA A 121 18.63 29.08 -2.91
C ALA A 121 17.33 29.12 -3.74
N GLU A 122 17.04 28.05 -4.47
CA GLU A 122 15.84 27.96 -5.30
C GLU A 122 14.58 27.89 -4.42
N ILE A 123 14.60 27.10 -3.34
CA ILE A 123 13.46 27.00 -2.44
C ILE A 123 13.22 28.30 -1.68
N ALA A 124 14.29 28.98 -1.22
CA ALA A 124 14.18 30.30 -0.62
C ALA A 124 13.51 31.29 -1.58
N GLY A 125 13.89 31.27 -2.86
CA GLY A 125 13.25 32.07 -3.90
C GLY A 125 11.76 31.76 -4.08
N ILE A 126 11.38 30.48 -4.11
CA ILE A 126 9.98 30.06 -4.20
C ILE A 126 9.16 30.58 -3.01
N LEU A 127 9.64 30.42 -1.77
CA LEU A 127 8.93 30.88 -0.58
C LEU A 127 8.76 32.41 -0.55
N ARG A 128 9.81 33.14 -0.93
CA ARG A 128 9.75 34.61 -1.06
C ARG A 128 8.76 35.04 -2.13
N ASN A 129 8.74 34.38 -3.29
CA ASN A 129 7.81 34.68 -4.37
C ASN A 129 6.34 34.39 -4.01
N ILE A 130 6.09 33.42 -3.12
CA ILE A 130 4.75 33.16 -2.57
C ILE A 130 4.30 34.30 -1.63
N GLY A 131 5.23 35.12 -1.14
CA GLY A 131 4.98 36.16 -0.14
C GLY A 131 5.25 35.72 1.30
N MET A 132 5.88 34.55 1.51
CA MET A 132 6.37 34.15 2.81
C MET A 132 7.71 34.83 3.09
N ASN A 133 7.64 35.99 3.74
CA ASN A 133 8.82 36.74 4.19
C ASN A 133 9.39 36.13 5.47
N ILE A 134 10.10 35.01 5.33
CA ILE A 134 10.84 34.36 6.42
C ILE A 134 12.23 35.00 6.51
N SER A 135 12.70 35.33 7.71
CA SER A 135 14.08 35.79 7.89
C SER A 135 15.08 34.68 7.54
N ASP A 136 16.25 35.06 7.06
CA ASP A 136 17.26 34.07 6.63
C ASP A 136 17.67 33.14 7.80
N GLU A 137 17.75 33.66 9.02
CA GLU A 137 18.01 32.87 10.24
C GLU A 137 16.95 31.79 10.49
N ARG A 138 15.66 32.15 10.39
CA ARG A 138 14.56 31.20 10.58
C ARG A 138 14.53 30.15 9.48
N PHE A 139 14.83 30.55 8.24
CA PHE A 139 14.92 29.62 7.14
C PHE A 139 16.08 28.63 7.30
N GLU A 140 17.23 29.08 7.79
CA GLU A 140 18.37 28.23 8.16
C GLU A 140 18.00 27.18 9.21
N GLU A 141 17.26 27.58 10.26
CA GLU A 141 16.75 26.66 11.28
C GLU A 141 15.86 25.57 10.68
N ILE A 142 14.89 25.95 9.84
CA ILE A 142 13.97 25.03 9.16
C ILE A 142 14.75 24.08 8.24
N TRP A 143 15.72 24.61 7.49
CA TRP A 143 16.57 23.83 6.61
C TRP A 143 17.38 22.79 7.40
N LYS A 144 17.97 23.19 8.53
CA LYS A 144 18.71 22.29 9.41
C LYS A 144 17.81 21.18 9.96
N GLN A 145 16.57 21.49 10.35
CA GLN A 145 15.60 20.49 10.78
C GLN A 145 15.23 19.50 9.66
N ALA A 146 15.16 19.96 8.40
CA ALA A 146 14.95 19.10 7.25
C ALA A 146 16.14 18.15 7.03
N SER A 147 17.36 18.68 7.13
CA SER A 147 18.61 17.92 7.03
C SER A 147 18.81 16.88 8.12
N MET A 148 18.24 17.09 9.31
CA MET A 148 18.26 16.05 10.35
C MET A 148 17.37 14.85 9.98
N LYS A 149 16.26 15.08 9.28
CA LYS A 149 15.30 14.01 8.90
C LYS A 149 15.75 13.22 7.68
N HIS A 150 16.42 13.88 6.74
CA HIS A 150 16.95 13.23 5.55
C HIS A 150 18.43 13.60 5.43
N GLN A 151 19.31 12.61 5.34
CA GLN A 151 20.75 12.77 5.10
C GLN A 151 21.04 13.26 3.66
N LYS A 152 20.29 14.25 3.17
CA LYS A 152 20.37 14.81 1.83
C LYS A 152 20.60 16.30 1.93
N GLU A 153 21.34 16.84 0.97
CA GLU A 153 21.67 18.26 0.89
C GLU A 153 20.56 19.07 0.20
N GLU A 154 19.78 18.42 -0.68
CA GLU A 154 18.65 19.01 -1.40
C GLU A 154 17.31 18.51 -0.87
N PHE A 155 16.33 19.40 -0.81
CA PHE A 155 14.98 19.09 -0.35
C PHE A 155 13.95 19.40 -1.43
N CYS A 156 12.76 18.84 -1.28
CA CYS A 156 11.60 19.20 -2.08
C CYS A 156 10.71 20.19 -1.33
N VAL A 157 9.82 20.87 -2.05
CA VAL A 157 8.91 21.88 -1.47
C VAL A 157 8.00 21.25 -0.43
N GLU A 158 7.52 20.02 -0.67
CA GLU A 158 6.63 19.32 0.26
C GLU A 158 7.34 18.97 1.58
N SER A 159 8.63 18.63 1.56
CA SER A 159 9.40 18.38 2.78
C SER A 159 9.48 19.61 3.68
N ILE A 160 9.70 20.80 3.09
CA ILE A 160 9.79 22.05 3.85
C ILE A 160 8.42 22.47 4.37
N LYS A 161 7.38 22.38 3.54
CA LYS A 161 6.00 22.64 3.93
C LYS A 161 5.58 21.78 5.13
N ASN A 162 5.88 20.49 5.12
CA ASN A 162 5.60 19.59 6.24
C ASN A 162 6.29 20.00 7.56
N ILE A 163 7.44 20.66 7.50
CA ILE A 163 8.12 21.17 8.71
C ILE A 163 7.46 22.46 9.19
N LEU A 164 7.15 23.36 8.27
CA LEU A 164 6.40 24.60 8.56
C LEU A 164 5.05 24.27 9.22
N ASP A 165 4.30 23.31 8.67
CA ASP A 165 3.01 22.89 9.23
C ASP A 165 3.15 22.35 10.67
N LYS A 166 4.23 21.62 10.97
CA LYS A 166 4.53 21.13 12.32
C LYS A 166 4.86 22.26 13.30
N ILE A 167 5.64 23.24 12.86
CA ILE A 167 5.96 24.43 13.67
C ILE A 167 4.67 25.18 13.97
N HIS A 168 3.83 25.43 12.96
CA HIS A 168 2.55 26.10 13.12
C HIS A 168 1.58 25.33 14.04
N ALA A 169 1.55 23.99 13.96
CA ALA A 169 0.76 23.16 14.85
C ALA A 169 1.24 23.26 16.31
N SER A 170 2.56 23.21 16.56
CA SER A 170 3.12 23.30 17.92
C SER A 170 2.85 24.65 18.60
N HIS A 171 2.80 25.74 17.83
CA HIS A 171 2.44 27.06 18.34
C HIS A 171 0.95 27.16 18.72
N ARG A 172 0.07 26.39 18.06
CA ARG A 172 -1.36 26.37 18.40
C ARG A 172 -1.63 25.58 19.68
N GLU A 173 -0.88 24.50 19.93
CA GLU A 173 -1.06 23.65 21.11
C GLU A 173 -0.52 24.29 22.40
N THR A 174 0.51 25.13 22.30
CA THR A 174 1.11 25.83 23.45
C THR A 174 0.35 27.09 23.88
N GLY A 175 -0.68 27.49 23.12
CA GLY A 175 -1.52 28.66 23.38
C GLY A 175 -2.88 28.36 24.02
N CYS A 176 -3.13 27.11 24.42
CA CYS A 176 -4.31 26.69 25.19
C CYS A 176 -3.95 26.36 26.64
#